data_AF-A0A4Q4L2L0-F1
#
_entry.id   AF-A0A4Q4L2L0-F1
#
_cell.length_a   1.000
_cell.length_b   1.000
_cell.length_c   1.000
_cell.angle_alpha   90.00
_cell.angle_beta   90.00
_cell.angle_gamma   90.00
#
_symmetry.space_group_name_H-M   'P 1'
#
loop_
_entity.id
_entity.type
_entity.pdbx_description
1 polymer ?
#
loop_
_entity_poly.entity_id
_entity_poly.type
_entity_poly.pdbx_seq_one_letter_code
_entity_poly.pdbx_strand_id
1 'polypeptide(L)' 'MKCYLCGLEVRATEEAHGGELIECADCGIYRISGLVLKELENKNIDFAIMRDGLHRQRQVDSTDVAEINTETVIWV' A
#
# COMPACT_ATOMS: atom_id res chain seq x y z
N MET A 1 -8.67 -8.39 7.21
CA MET A 1 -9.08 -7.42 6.16
C MET A 1 -8.42 -7.83 4.87
N LYS A 2 -8.78 -7.22 3.73
CA LYS A 2 -8.21 -7.58 2.43
C LYS A 2 -7.07 -6.66 2.03
N CYS A 3 -6.03 -7.21 1.42
CA CYS A 3 -4.95 -6.46 0.80
C CYS A 3 -5.54 -5.52 -0.25
N TYR A 4 -5.14 -4.25 -0.19
CA TYR A 4 -5.55 -3.25 -1.18
C TYR A 4 -5.03 -3.55 -2.59
N LEU A 5 -4.06 -4.44 -2.78
CA LEU A 5 -3.46 -4.73 -4.09
C LEU A 5 -3.93 -6.04 -4.71
N CYS A 6 -4.08 -7.09 -3.90
CA CYS A 6 -4.43 -8.43 -4.40
C CYS A 6 -5.75 -8.99 -3.85
N GLY A 7 -6.40 -8.31 -2.90
CA GLY A 7 -7.66 -8.75 -2.30
C GLY A 7 -7.57 -9.97 -1.38
N LEU A 8 -6.37 -10.54 -1.16
CA LEU A 8 -6.15 -11.64 -0.22
C LEU A 8 -6.29 -11.17 1.23
N GLU A 9 -6.56 -12.10 2.14
CA GLU A 9 -6.57 -11.79 3.58
C GLU A 9 -5.18 -11.39 4.07
N VAL A 10 -5.13 -10.31 4.85
CA VAL A 10 -3.90 -9.72 5.38
C VAL A 10 -4.06 -9.32 6.84
N ARG A 11 -2.92 -9.17 7.50
CA ARG A 11 -2.84 -8.45 8.77
C ARG A 11 -2.62 -6.97 8.47
N ALA A 12 -3.34 -6.14 9.19
CA ALA A 12 -3.15 -4.70 9.16
C ALA A 12 -2.97 -4.20 10.58
N THR A 13 -2.03 -3.28 10.74
CA THR A 13 -1.79 -2.57 11.99
C THR A 13 -2.02 -1.10 11.72
N GLU A 14 -2.94 -0.50 12.45
CA GLU A 14 -3.17 0.95 12.37
C GLU A 14 -1.93 1.70 12.88
N GLU A 15 -1.50 2.70 12.13
CA GLU A 15 -0.32 3.49 12.44
C GLU A 15 -0.68 4.91 12.88
N ALA A 16 0.28 5.56 13.55
CA ALA A 16 0.15 6.97 13.91
C ALA A 16 -0.16 7.81 12.66
N HIS A 17 -1.09 8.76 12.78
CA HIS A 17 -1.61 9.61 11.70
C HIS A 17 -2.64 8.94 10.75
N GLY A 18 -3.23 7.81 11.16
CA GLY A 18 -4.39 7.21 10.48
C GLY A 18 -4.05 6.48 9.19
N GLY A 19 -2.77 6.11 9.02
CA GLY A 19 -2.35 5.15 8.01
C GLY A 19 -2.44 3.72 8.53
N GLU A 20 -2.12 2.77 7.66
CA GLU A 20 -2.09 1.35 8.01
C GLU A 20 -0.83 0.69 7.48
N LEU A 21 -0.21 -0.16 8.31
CA LEU A 21 0.82 -1.10 7.90
C LEU A 21 0.16 -2.42 7.51
N ILE A 22 0.28 -2.79 6.24
CA ILE A 22 -0.30 -4.00 5.68
C ILE A 22 0.78 -5.06 5.51
N GLU A 23 0.58 -6.22 6.10
CA GLU A 23 1.41 -7.41 5.94
C GLU A 23 0.69 -8.43 5.05
N CYS A 24 1.07 -8.46 3.77
CA CYS A 24 0.55 -9.41 2.79
C CYS A 24 1.58 -10.49 2.47
N ALA A 25 1.17 -11.76 2.45
CA ALA A 25 2.06 -12.87 2.08
C ALA A 25 2.50 -12.81 0.60
N ASP A 26 1.66 -12.25 -0.29
CA ASP A 26 1.92 -12.17 -1.73
C ASP A 26 2.57 -10.83 -2.12
N CYS A 27 2.04 -9.71 -1.61
CA CYS A 27 2.54 -8.37 -1.94
C CYS A 27 3.68 -7.89 -1.02
N GLY A 28 3.94 -8.61 0.07
CA GLY A 28 4.87 -8.22 1.13
C GLY A 28 4.30 -7.14 2.06
N ILE A 29 5.19 -6.53 2.85
CA ILE A 29 4.85 -5.52 3.85
C ILE A 29 4.88 -4.12 3.20
N TYR A 30 3.81 -3.35 3.36
CA TYR A 30 3.73 -1.97 2.87
C TYR A 30 2.88 -1.09 3.77
N ARG A 31 3.18 0.19 3.80
CA ARG A 31 2.43 1.22 4.51
C ARG A 31 1.50 1.96 3.54
N ILE A 32 0.29 2.26 3.95
CA ILE A 32 -0.64 3.13 3.21
C ILE A 32 -1.04 4.31 4.08
N SER A 33 -0.93 5.53 3.54
CA SER A 33 -1.25 6.73 4.30
C SER A 33 -2.77 6.91 4.46
N GLY A 34 -3.18 7.53 5.57
CA GLY A 34 -4.60 7.78 5.84
C GLY A 34 -5.29 8.67 4.81
N LEU A 35 -4.54 9.51 4.10
CA LEU A 35 -5.08 10.30 2.99
C LEU A 35 -5.45 9.41 1.81
N VAL A 36 -4.58 8.47 1.44
CA VAL A 36 -4.87 7.51 0.37
C VAL A 36 -6.03 6.59 0.77
N LEU A 37 -6.08 6.15 2.03
CA LEU A 37 -7.20 5.34 2.55
C LEU A 37 -8.55 6.07 2.43
N LYS A 38 -8.59 7.38 2.73
CA LYS A 38 -9.81 8.18 2.52
C LYS A 38 -10.18 8.33 1.05
N GLU A 39 -9.18 8.48 0.17
CA GLU A 39 -9.44 8.60 -1.27
C GLU A 39 -9.89 7.28 -1.90
N LEU A 40 -9.50 6.14 -1.34
CA LEU A 40 -9.94 4.80 -1.77
C LEU A 40 -11.45 4.57 -1.66
N GLU A 41 -12.18 5.38 -0.88
CA GLU A 41 -13.65 5.35 -0.86
C GLU A 41 -14.26 5.84 -2.18
N ASN A 42 -13.54 6.69 -2.93
CA ASN A 42 -14.03 7.37 -4.13
C ASN A 42 -13.22 7.04 -5.39
N LYS A 43 -12.01 6.51 -5.25
CA LYS A 43 -11.07 6.22 -6.33
C LYS A 43 -10.55 4.79 -6.20
N ASN A 44 -10.18 4.20 -7.33
CA ASN A 44 -9.51 2.92 -7.36
C ASN A 44 -8.02 3.12 -7.64
N ILE A 45 -7.20 2.29 -7.02
CA ILE A 45 -5.75 2.26 -7.26
C ILE A 45 -5.48 1.28 -8.41
N ASP A 46 -4.52 1.61 -9.27
CA ASP A 46 -4.00 0.65 -10.25
C ASP A 46 -3.11 -0.36 -9.53
N PHE A 47 -3.71 -1.50 -9.16
CA PHE A 47 -3.02 -2.50 -8.35
C PHE A 47 -1.82 -3.13 -9.05
N ALA A 48 -1.89 -3.28 -10.38
CA ALA A 48 -0.80 -3.90 -11.14
C ALA A 48 0.43 -2.99 -11.12
N ILE A 49 0.23 -1.70 -11.43
CA ILE A 49 1.32 -0.72 -11.44
C ILE A 49 1.83 -0.48 -10.02
N MET A 50 0.94 -0.41 -9.02
CA MET A 50 1.35 -0.23 -7.63
C MET A 50 2.20 -1.38 -7.10
N ARG A 51 1.85 -2.64 -7.40
CA ARG A 51 2.66 -3.78 -6.97
C ARG A 51 4.08 -3.67 -7.52
N ASP A 52 4.23 -3.34 -8.80
CA ASP A 52 5.55 -3.15 -9.42
C ASP A 52 6.29 -1.95 -8.82
N GLY A 53 5.56 -0.87 -8.50
CA GLY A 53 6.08 0.30 -7.79
C GLY A 53 6.64 -0.03 -6.41
N LEU A 54 5.93 -0.83 -5.61
CA LEU A 54 6.38 -1.28 -4.29
C LEU A 54 7.64 -2.15 -4.39
N HIS A 55 7.70 -3.06 -5.37
CA HIS A 55 8.91 -3.85 -5.59
C HIS A 55 10.12 -2.98 -5.94
N ARG A 56 9.92 -1.91 -6.72
CA ARG A 56 10.98 -0.94 -7.02
C ARG A 56 11.41 -0.15 -5.79
N GLN A 57 10.48 0.37 -4.99
CA GLN A 57 10.82 1.11 -3.76
C GLN A 57 11.72 0.29 -2.83
N ARG A 58 11.38 -0.98 -2.59
CA ARG A 58 12.21 -1.87 -1.74
C ARG A 58 13.63 -2.04 -2.28
N GLN A 59 13.81 -2.10 -3.59
CA GLN A 59 15.12 -2.25 -4.21
C GLN A 59 15.94 -0.95 -4.20
N VAL A 60 15.28 0.20 -4.37
CA VAL A 60 15.94 1.51 -4.51
C VAL A 60 16.24 2.13 -3.14
N ASP A 61 15.26 2.11 -2.24
CA ASP A 61 15.35 2.82 -0.96
C ASP A 61 16.01 1.98 0.14
N SER A 62 16.29 0.70 -0.12
CA SER A 62 16.77 -0.29 0.87
C SER A 62 15.93 -0.32 2.16
N THR A 63 14.65 0.05 2.05
CA THR A 63 13.67 0.00 3.12
C THR A 63 12.87 -1.29 3.01
N ASP A 64 12.74 -2.01 4.13
CA ASP A 64 11.93 -3.24 4.19
C ASP A 64 10.43 -2.94 4.03
N VAL A 65 10.01 -1.70 4.28
CA VAL A 65 8.62 -1.25 4.20
C VAL A 65 8.48 -0.21 3.09
N ALA A 66 7.77 -0.59 2.04
CA ALA A 66 7.39 0.30 0.95
C ALA A 66 6.18 1.16 1.33
N GLU A 67 6.02 2.35 0.74
CA GLU A 67 5.00 3.32 1.16
C GLU A 67 4.11 3.78 0.00
N ILE A 68 2.80 3.68 0.24
CA ILE A 68 1.73 4.21 -0.61
C ILE A 68 1.20 5.49 0.04
N ASN A 69 1.55 6.63 -0.54
CA ASN A 69 1.07 7.94 -0.11
C ASN A 69 0.59 8.73 -1.35
N THR A 70 0.20 9.99 -1.17
CA THR A 70 -0.34 10.82 -2.25
C THR A 70 0.64 11.11 -3.39
N GLU A 71 1.93 10.90 -3.17
CA GLU A 71 2.98 11.10 -4.19
C GLU A 71 3.29 9.81 -4.96
N THR A 72 3.11 8.64 -4.32
CA THR A 72 3.48 7.34 -4.87
C THR A 72 2.29 6.53 -5.37
N VAL A 73 1.07 6.87 -4.94
CA VAL A 73 -0.15 6.20 -5.36
C VAL A 73 -0.45 6.45 -6.84
N ILE A 74 -0.87 5.40 -7.53
CA ILE A 74 -1.24 5.44 -8.94
C ILE A 74 -2.72 5.07 -9.03
N TRP A 75 -3.54 6.02 -9.47
CA TRP A 75 -5.00 5.87 -9.58
C TRP A 75 -5.41 5.41 -11.00
N VAL A 76 -6.57 4.75 -11.10
CA VAL A 76 -7.26 4.40 -12.37
C VAL A 76 -8.47 5.29 -12.63
#